data_AF-D7A3Y3-F1
#
_entry.id   AF-D7A3Y3-F1
#
_cell.length_a   1.000
_cell.length_b   1.000
_cell.length_c   1.000
_cell.angle_alpha   90.00
_cell.angle_beta   90.00
_cell.angle_gamma   90.00
#
_symmetry.space_group_name_H-M   'P 1'
#
loop_
_entity.id
_entity.type
_entity.pdbx_description
1 polymer ?
#
loop_
_entity_poly.entity_id
_entity_poly.type
_entity_poly.pdbx_seq_one_letter_code
_entity_poly.pdbx_strand_id
1 'polypeptide(L)'
;MLDRSSSAFDADAADQPLSDAAAGFAKEQLKSFIERIERLEEEKKTIADDIKDVFAEAKGTGFDVKALREVLKIRKADPDQLAEHQANVDLYLQALGMVGG
;
A
#
# COMPACT_ATOMS: atom_id res chain seq x y z
N MET A 1 -25.34 42.19 -51.63
CA MET A 1 -24.82 40.88 -52.06
C MET A 1 -24.32 40.20 -50.80
N LEU A 2 -25.11 39.28 -50.24
CA LEU A 2 -24.73 38.51 -49.06
C LEU A 2 -23.77 37.40 -49.50
N ASP A 3 -22.50 37.49 -49.14
CA ASP A 3 -21.65 36.30 -49.13
C ASP A 3 -21.82 35.62 -47.76
N ARG A 4 -22.71 34.63 -47.76
CA ARG A 4 -22.75 33.55 -46.76
C ARG A 4 -21.81 32.47 -47.26
N SER A 5 -20.63 32.31 -46.67
CA SER A 5 -19.83 31.07 -46.65
C SER A 5 -18.61 31.36 -45.78
N SER A 6 -18.23 30.62 -44.75
CA SER A 6 -18.65 29.32 -44.25
C SER A 6 -18.21 29.29 -42.78
N SER A 7 -19.14 29.00 -41.88
CA SER A 7 -18.80 28.64 -40.50
C SER A 7 -18.44 27.15 -40.45
N ALA A 8 -17.25 26.84 -39.95
CA ALA A 8 -16.93 25.59 -39.25
C ALA A 8 -15.64 25.86 -38.47
N PHE A 9 -15.68 26.63 -37.38
CA PHE A 9 -15.68 26.04 -36.05
C PHE A 9 -15.98 24.52 -35.97
N ASP A 10 -15.07 23.85 -35.28
CA ASP A 10 -15.23 22.58 -34.57
C ASP A 10 -15.29 21.30 -35.43
N ALA A 11 -14.77 20.14 -35.03
CA ALA A 11 -13.96 19.71 -33.90
C ALA A 11 -13.76 18.20 -34.13
N ASP A 12 -12.69 17.77 -34.79
CA ASP A 12 -12.52 16.33 -35.11
C ASP A 12 -11.18 15.74 -34.65
N ALA A 13 -10.36 16.49 -33.91
CA ALA A 13 -9.12 15.95 -33.35
C ALA A 13 -9.31 15.12 -32.07
N ALA A 14 -10.54 15.04 -31.52
CA ALA A 14 -10.81 14.44 -30.22
C ALA A 14 -11.57 13.11 -30.25
N ASP A 15 -12.04 12.64 -31.42
CA ASP A 15 -12.90 11.45 -31.53
C ASP A 15 -12.43 10.47 -32.62
N GLN A 16 -11.11 10.33 -32.80
CA GLN A 16 -10.58 9.21 -33.58
C GLN A 16 -10.77 7.91 -32.78
N PRO A 17 -11.58 6.94 -33.25
CA PRO A 17 -11.78 5.70 -32.55
C PRO A 17 -10.44 4.97 -32.40
N LEU A 18 -10.13 4.53 -31.17
CA LEU A 18 -9.00 3.63 -30.92
C LEU A 18 -9.12 2.46 -31.90
N SER A 19 -8.11 2.28 -32.75
CA SER A 19 -8.13 1.21 -33.75
C SER A 19 -8.35 -0.14 -33.07
N ASP A 20 -9.08 -1.05 -33.72
CA ASP A 20 -9.41 -2.36 -33.14
C ASP A 20 -8.17 -3.13 -32.66
N ALA A 21 -7.02 -2.93 -33.32
CA ALA A 21 -5.73 -3.48 -32.90
C ALA A 21 -5.21 -2.86 -31.60
N ALA A 22 -5.30 -1.54 -31.44
CA ALA A 22 -4.91 -0.85 -30.21
C ALA A 22 -5.84 -1.21 -29.04
N ALA A 23 -7.15 -1.30 -29.30
CA ALA A 23 -8.14 -1.74 -28.32
C ALA A 23 -7.92 -3.21 -27.90
N GLY A 24 -7.59 -4.09 -28.85
CA GLY A 24 -7.23 -5.49 -28.58
C GLY A 24 -5.99 -5.62 -27.71
N PHE A 25 -4.91 -4.89 -28.05
CA PHE A 25 -3.68 -4.88 -27.26
C PHE A 25 -3.89 -4.36 -25.83
N ALA A 26 -4.62 -3.25 -25.67
CA ALA A 26 -4.95 -2.70 -24.35
C ALA A 26 -5.75 -3.70 -23.49
N LYS A 27 -6.68 -4.43 -24.11
CA LYS A 27 -7.47 -5.48 -23.44
C LYS A 27 -6.61 -6.66 -22.97
N GLU A 28 -5.65 -7.11 -23.79
CA GLU A 28 -4.73 -8.19 -23.41
C GLU A 28 -3.80 -7.77 -22.27
N GLN A 29 -3.29 -6.54 -22.31
CA GLN A 29 -2.43 -6.02 -21.25
C GLN A 29 -3.18 -5.86 -19.92
N LEU A 30 -4.43 -5.37 -19.97
CA LEU A 30 -5.30 -5.28 -18.79
C LEU A 30 -5.53 -6.67 -18.17
N LYS A 31 -5.85 -7.69 -18.98
CA LYS A 31 -6.02 -9.07 -18.51
C LYS A 31 -4.75 -9.58 -17.83
N SER A 32 -3.58 -9.36 -18.44
CA SER A 32 -2.31 -9.78 -17.87
C SER A 32 -2.03 -9.14 -16.51
N PHE A 33 -2.36 -7.86 -16.33
CA PHE A 33 -2.23 -7.21 -15.02
C PHE A 33 -3.18 -7.80 -13.99
N ILE A 34 -4.45 -8.02 -14.34
CA ILE A 34 -5.45 -8.60 -13.43
C ILE A 34 -5.02 -9.99 -12.98
N GLU A 35 -4.68 -10.89 -13.91
CA GLU A 35 -4.27 -12.26 -13.59
C GLU A 35 -3.04 -12.30 -12.66
N ARG A 36 -2.07 -11.40 -12.91
CA ARG A 36 -0.87 -11.28 -12.05
C ARG A 36 -1.22 -10.77 -10.65
N ILE A 37 -2.13 -9.81 -10.54
CA ILE A 37 -2.56 -9.25 -9.25
C ILE A 37 -3.36 -10.29 -8.47
N GLU A 38 -4.27 -11.02 -9.10
CA GLU A 38 -5.06 -12.06 -8.46
C GLU A 38 -4.16 -13.14 -7.86
N ARG A 39 -3.17 -13.62 -8.62
CA ARG A 39 -2.16 -14.56 -8.10
C ARG A 39 -1.40 -13.99 -6.90
N LEU A 40 -0.99 -12.73 -6.96
CA LEU A 40 -0.26 -12.09 -5.84
C LEU A 40 -1.15 -11.90 -4.60
N GLU A 41 -2.44 -11.63 -4.76
CA GLU A 41 -3.39 -11.54 -3.63
C GLU A 41 -3.63 -12.92 -3.01
N GLU A 42 -3.66 -14.00 -3.80
CA GLU A 42 -3.70 -15.38 -3.28
C GLU A 42 -2.43 -15.72 -2.49
N GLU A 43 -1.24 -15.44 -3.04
CA GLU A 43 0.04 -15.65 -2.35
C GLU A 43 0.10 -14.87 -1.04
N LYS A 44 -0.29 -13.58 -1.07
CA LYS A 44 -0.37 -12.71 0.11
C LYS A 44 -1.32 -13.25 1.16
N LYS A 45 -2.45 -13.83 0.76
CA LYS A 45 -3.40 -14.47 1.68
C LYS A 45 -2.76 -15.67 2.37
N THR A 46 -2.12 -16.56 1.61
CA THR A 46 -1.41 -17.73 2.17
C THR A 46 -0.35 -17.29 3.18
N ILE A 47 0.49 -16.31 2.83
CA ILE A 47 1.50 -15.75 3.74
C ILE A 47 0.86 -15.13 4.99
N ALA A 48 -0.26 -14.42 4.83
CA ALA A 48 -0.96 -13.83 5.96
C ALA A 48 -1.55 -14.88 6.90
N ASP A 49 -2.02 -16.01 6.38
CA ASP A 49 -2.51 -17.13 7.17
C ASP A 49 -1.35 -17.84 7.89
N ASP A 50 -0.23 -18.09 7.22
CA ASP A 50 0.98 -18.63 7.86
C ASP A 50 1.47 -17.75 9.02
N ILE A 51 1.46 -16.42 8.85
CA ILE A 51 1.82 -15.47 9.91
C ILE A 51 0.86 -15.57 11.10
N LYS A 52 -0.45 -15.77 10.86
CA LYS A 52 -1.42 -15.95 11.95
C LYS A 52 -1.16 -17.23 12.71
N ASP A 53 -0.83 -18.32 12.02
CA ASP A 53 -0.52 -19.60 12.64
C ASP A 53 0.72 -19.51 13.53
N VAL A 54 1.77 -18.82 13.09
CA VAL A 54 2.96 -18.54 13.93
C VAL A 54 2.59 -17.73 15.18
N PHE A 55 1.74 -16.70 15.06
CA PHE A 55 1.28 -15.98 16.25
C PHE A 55 0.40 -16.83 17.17
N ALA A 56 -0.39 -17.75 16.62
CA ALA A 56 -1.21 -18.68 17.39
C ALA A 56 -0.32 -19.69 18.15
N GLU A 57 0.73 -20.20 17.52
CA GLU A 57 1.73 -21.06 18.14
C GLU A 57 2.46 -20.33 19.28
N ALA A 58 2.93 -19.09 19.03
CA ALA A 58 3.55 -18.25 20.05
C ALA A 58 2.62 -18.02 21.25
N LYS A 59 1.33 -17.80 21.00
CA LYS A 59 0.32 -17.70 22.06
C LYS A 59 0.17 -19.00 22.85
N GLY A 60 0.10 -20.14 22.16
CA GLY A 60 -0.04 -21.46 22.77
C GLY A 60 1.16 -21.87 23.62
N THR A 61 2.34 -21.35 23.29
CA THR A 61 3.59 -21.54 24.05
C THR A 61 3.80 -20.53 25.16
N GLY A 62 2.90 -19.54 25.31
CA GLY A 62 2.87 -18.60 26.43
C GLY A 62 3.45 -17.20 26.16
N PHE A 63 3.79 -16.86 24.91
CA PHE A 63 4.24 -15.51 24.57
C PHE A 63 3.09 -14.51 24.45
N ASP A 64 3.34 -13.26 24.83
CA ASP A 64 2.43 -12.15 24.56
C ASP A 64 2.54 -11.72 23.09
N VAL A 65 1.51 -12.07 22.32
CA VAL A 65 1.38 -11.71 20.90
C VAL A 65 1.39 -10.20 20.67
N LYS A 66 0.86 -9.38 21.60
CA LYS A 66 0.89 -7.92 21.46
C LYS A 66 2.33 -7.40 21.58
N ALA A 67 3.09 -7.90 22.54
CA ALA A 67 4.50 -7.56 22.69
C ALA A 67 5.31 -7.98 21.45
N LEU A 68 5.08 -9.17 20.90
CA LEU A 68 5.74 -9.62 19.67
C LEU A 68 5.45 -8.71 18.46
N ARG A 69 4.21 -8.23 18.31
CA ARG A 69 3.86 -7.27 17.25
C ARG A 69 4.59 -5.95 17.43
N GLU A 70 4.72 -5.46 18.65
CA GLU A 70 5.48 -4.25 18.93
C GLU A 70 6.96 -4.44 18.61
N VAL A 71 7.55 -5.58 18.99
CA VAL A 71 8.93 -5.92 18.62
C VAL A 71 9.11 -5.92 17.10
N LEU A 72 8.19 -6.50 16.33
CA LEU A 72 8.26 -6.47 14.86
C LEU A 72 8.17 -5.05 14.30
N LYS A 73 7.35 -4.19 14.90
CA LYS A 73 7.24 -2.78 14.50
C LYS A 73 8.53 -2.02 14.77
N ILE A 74 9.10 -2.17 15.97
CA ILE A 74 10.39 -1.58 16.34
C ILE A 74 11.47 -2.06 15.37
N ARG A 75 11.53 -3.36 15.08
CA ARG A 75 12.51 -3.92 14.14
C ARG A 75 12.40 -3.43 12.70
N LYS A 76 11.24 -2.88 12.31
CA LYS A 76 11.01 -2.31 10.97
C LYS A 76 11.25 -0.81 10.89
N ALA A 77 11.26 -0.12 12.04
CA ALA A 77 11.47 1.32 12.08
C ALA A 77 12.95 1.67 11.90
N ASP A 78 13.20 2.91 11.48
CA ASP A 78 14.53 3.47 11.37
C ASP A 78 15.18 3.57 12.77
N PRO A 79 16.36 2.97 12.99
CA PRO A 79 17.06 3.02 14.28
C PRO A 79 17.28 4.43 14.82
N ASP A 80 17.55 5.40 13.96
CA ASP A 80 17.84 6.78 14.38
C ASP A 80 16.56 7.48 14.84
N GLN A 81 15.45 7.30 14.11
CA GLN A 81 14.14 7.81 14.51
C GLN A 81 13.65 7.18 15.82
N LEU A 82 13.91 5.88 16.01
CA LEU A 82 13.61 5.20 17.26
C LEU A 82 14.42 5.75 18.43
N ALA A 83 15.72 5.98 18.24
CA ALA A 83 16.60 6.53 19.27
C ALA A 83 16.17 7.94 19.67
N GLU A 84 15.85 8.80 18.70
CA GLU A 84 15.33 10.15 18.94
C GLU A 84 13.99 10.10 19.69
N HIS A 85 13.05 9.25 19.26
CA HIS A 85 11.78 9.07 19.94
C HIS A 85 11.96 8.59 21.39
N GLN A 86 12.83 7.61 21.62
CA GLN A 86 13.10 7.08 22.95
C GLN A 86 13.71 8.15 23.87
N ALA A 87 14.67 8.93 23.37
CA ALA A 87 15.25 10.04 24.13
C ALA A 87 14.19 11.08 24.55
N ASN A 88 13.24 11.38 23.67
CA ASN A 88 12.11 12.27 23.98
C ASN A 88 11.16 11.66 25.02
N VAL A 89 10.82 10.38 24.88
CA VAL A 89 9.98 9.66 25.85
C VAL A 89 10.62 9.64 27.22
N ASP A 90 11.91 9.32 27.30
CA ASP A 90 12.66 9.28 28.56
C ASP A 90 12.68 10.64 29.24
N LEU A 91 12.91 11.72 28.47
CA LEU A 91 12.83 13.10 28.95
C LEU A 91 11.45 13.42 29.55
N TYR A 92 10.37 13.02 28.87
CA TYR A 92 9.01 13.26 29.35
C TYR A 92 8.67 12.43 30.59
N LEU A 93 9.06 11.15 30.62
CA LEU A 93 8.86 10.31 31.80
C LEU A 93 9.62 10.85 33.01
N GLN A 94 10.84 11.36 32.81
CA GLN A 94 11.60 12.02 33.86
C GLN A 94 10.88 13.28 34.36
N ALA A 95 10.39 14.13 33.46
CA ALA A 95 9.64 15.34 33.82
C ALA A 95 8.34 15.02 34.58
N LEU A 96 7.72 13.88 34.29
CA LEU A 96 6.52 13.39 34.97
C LEU A 96 6.81 12.61 36.27
N GLY A 97 8.08 12.42 36.65
CA GLY A 97 8.45 11.63 37.82
C GLY A 97 8.14 10.14 37.69
N MET A 98 8.01 9.63 36.46
CA MET A 98 7.67 8.24 36.16
C MET A 98 8.91 7.35 35.99
N VAL A 99 10.12 7.93 36.03
CA VAL A 99 11.39 7.20 36.06
C VAL A 99 11.86 7.07 37.51
N GLY A 100 11.55 5.94 38.15
CA GLY A 100 12.20 5.46 39.39
C GLY A 100 11.86 6.22 40.67
N GLY A 101 10.82 5.74 41.36
CA GLY A 101 10.84 5.52 42.81
C GLY A 101 10.78 4.03 43.08
#